data_AF-A0A928SGR1-F1
#
_entry.id   AF-A0A928SGR1-F1
#
_cell.length_a   1.000
_cell.length_b   1.000
_cell.length_c   1.000
_cell.angle_alpha   90.00
_cell.angle_beta   90.00
_cell.angle_gamma   90.00
#
_symmetry.space_group_name_H-M   'P 1'
#
loop_
_entity.id
_entity.type
_entity.pdbx_description
1 polymer ?
#
loop_
_entity_poly.entity_id
_entity_poly.type
_entity_poly.pdbx_seq_one_letter_code
_entity_poly.pdbx_strand_id
1 'polypeptide(L)'
;MELYQRQQFDFLLLTAVDRYVERLIQRNEGAENALRKLRQDPQGEGIWLNQFAEAIFQDFLLDNTAGACFILQSLAQQTISAPNAGSIEKMLVAMAREAFADLLRRKTEEFLEQQASLYE
;
A
#
# COMPACT_ATOMS: atom_id res chain seq x y z
N MET A 1 -5.09 18.30 6.69
CA MET A 1 -4.07 18.21 5.62
C MET A 1 -4.49 19.15 4.52
N GLU A 2 -3.56 19.94 3.99
CA GLU A 2 -3.83 20.92 2.92
C GLU A 2 -4.15 20.23 1.59
N LEU A 3 -4.83 20.94 0.67
CA LEU A 3 -5.24 20.37 -0.62
C LEU A 3 -4.05 19.87 -1.45
N TYR A 4 -2.94 20.61 -1.48
CA TYR A 4 -1.75 20.20 -2.24
C TYR A 4 -1.11 18.92 -1.68
N GLN A 5 -1.10 18.74 -0.36
CA GLN A 5 -0.60 17.54 0.29
C GLN A 5 -1.51 16.35 -0.01
N ARG A 6 -2.83 16.59 -0.10
CA ARG A 6 -3.78 15.57 -0.53
C ARG A 6 -3.50 15.11 -1.96
N GLN A 7 -3.28 16.04 -2.87
CA GLN A 7 -2.93 15.72 -4.25
C GLN A 7 -1.60 14.94 -4.35
N GLN A 8 -0.60 15.30 -3.54
CA GLN A 8 0.66 14.57 -3.44
C GLN A 8 0.45 13.13 -2.96
N PHE A 9 -0.41 12.94 -1.94
CA PHE A 9 -0.74 11.62 -1.44
C PHE A 9 -1.49 10.78 -2.48
N ASP A 10 -2.48 11.37 -3.15
CA ASP A 10 -3.25 10.68 -4.18
C ASP A 10 -2.34 10.25 -5.36
N PHE A 11 -1.37 11.10 -5.74
CA PHE A 11 -0.35 10.75 -6.73
C PHE A 11 0.56 9.60 -6.29
N LEU A 12 1.04 9.65 -5.03
CA LEU A 12 1.84 8.57 -4.44
C LEU A 12 1.07 7.25 -4.46
N LEU A 13 -0.20 7.28 -4.02
CA LEU A 13 -1.04 6.09 -3.94
C LEU A 13 -1.28 5.49 -5.33
N LEU A 14 -1.66 6.31 -6.31
CA LEU A 14 -1.92 5.84 -7.67
C LEU A 14 -0.66 5.23 -8.29
N THR A 15 0.50 5.88 -8.12
CA THR A 15 1.79 5.35 -8.57
C THR A 15 2.13 4.01 -7.92
N ALA A 16 1.86 3.87 -6.61
CA ALA A 16 2.12 2.62 -5.90
C ALA A 16 1.19 1.49 -6.36
N VAL A 17 -0.10 1.78 -6.57
CA VAL A 17 -1.09 0.82 -7.08
C VAL A 17 -0.69 0.33 -8.46
N ASP A 18 -0.41 1.24 -9.40
CA ASP A 18 -0.05 0.89 -10.79
C ASP A 18 1.18 -0.03 -10.83
N ARG A 19 2.25 0.36 -10.13
CA ARG A 19 3.48 -0.43 -10.05
C ARG A 19 3.27 -1.80 -9.39
N TYR A 20 2.40 -1.88 -8.39
CA TYR A 20 2.15 -3.13 -7.68
C TYR A 20 1.31 -4.08 -8.51
N VAL A 21 0.22 -3.59 -9.11
CA VAL A 21 -0.67 -4.36 -10.00
C VAL A 21 0.12 -4.95 -11.16
N GLU A 22 0.94 -4.15 -11.84
CA GLU A 22 1.75 -4.62 -12.96
C GLU A 22 2.62 -5.83 -12.57
N ARG A 23 3.33 -5.71 -11.43
CA ARG A 23 4.16 -6.80 -10.90
C ARG A 23 3.34 -8.01 -10.49
N LEU A 24 2.16 -7.81 -9.89
CA LEU A 24 1.29 -8.91 -9.47
C LEU A 24 0.77 -9.70 -10.67
N ILE A 25 0.30 -9.03 -11.71
CA ILE A 25 -0.21 -9.67 -12.93
C ILE A 25 0.90 -10.47 -13.61
N GLN A 26 2.09 -9.89 -13.77
CA GLN A 26 3.23 -10.56 -14.38
C GLN A 26 3.66 -11.81 -13.60
N ARG A 27 3.68 -11.74 -12.26
CA ARG A 27 4.13 -12.86 -11.41
C ARG A 27 3.09 -13.97 -11.21
N ASN A 28 1.81 -13.65 -11.39
CA ASN A 28 0.72 -14.58 -11.09
C ASN A 28 -0.04 -14.98 -12.35
N GLU A 29 0.50 -14.72 -13.54
CA GLU A 29 -0.04 -15.17 -14.82
C GLU A 29 -1.46 -14.65 -15.08
N GLY A 30 -1.75 -13.40 -14.69
CA GLY A 30 -3.04 -12.75 -14.95
C GLY A 30 -3.71 -12.11 -13.73
N ALA A 31 -4.72 -11.28 -13.99
CA ALA A 31 -5.42 -10.49 -12.98
C ALA A 31 -6.23 -11.35 -12.00
N GLU A 32 -6.93 -12.39 -12.47
CA GLU A 32 -7.72 -13.28 -11.61
C GLU A 32 -6.87 -14.04 -10.60
N ASN A 33 -5.77 -14.63 -11.06
CA ASN A 33 -4.84 -15.36 -10.20
C ASN A 33 -4.16 -14.43 -9.20
N ALA A 34 -3.77 -13.23 -9.63
CA ALA A 34 -3.24 -12.20 -8.75
C ALA A 34 -4.25 -11.82 -7.65
N LEU A 35 -5.51 -11.55 -8.02
CA LEU A 35 -6.57 -11.18 -7.09
C LEU A 35 -6.85 -12.29 -6.07
N ARG A 36 -6.98 -13.53 -6.54
CA ARG A 36 -7.21 -14.71 -5.69
C ARG A 36 -6.09 -14.87 -4.66
N LYS A 37 -4.83 -14.80 -5.09
CA LYS A 37 -3.68 -14.93 -4.19
C LYS A 37 -3.56 -13.76 -3.22
N LEU A 38 -3.76 -12.52 -3.67
CA LEU A 38 -3.73 -11.33 -2.82
C LEU A 38 -4.76 -11.42 -1.68
N ARG A 39 -5.98 -11.90 -1.97
CA ARG A 39 -7.02 -12.10 -0.95
C ARG A 39 -6.74 -13.27 0.00
N GLN A 40 -6.09 -14.31 -0.49
CA GLN A 40 -5.78 -15.49 0.31
C GLN A 40 -4.62 -15.24 1.28
N ASP A 41 -3.53 -14.67 0.80
CA ASP A 41 -2.35 -14.34 1.59
C ASP A 41 -1.62 -13.12 1.01
N PRO A 42 -1.86 -11.91 1.57
CA PRO A 42 -1.18 -10.68 1.15
C PRO A 42 0.35 -10.71 1.32
N GLN A 43 0.90 -11.67 2.07
CA GLN A 43 2.34 -11.85 2.26
C GLN A 43 2.87 -13.11 1.57
N GLY A 44 2.01 -13.81 0.83
CA GLY A 44 2.33 -15.03 0.12
C GLY A 44 3.35 -14.83 -1.01
N GLU A 45 3.87 -15.94 -1.50
CA GLU A 45 4.84 -15.95 -2.60
C GLU A 45 4.28 -15.25 -3.85
N GLY A 46 5.07 -14.32 -4.38
CA GLY A 46 4.69 -13.50 -5.54
C GLY A 46 3.81 -12.28 -5.20
N ILE A 47 3.35 -12.13 -3.95
CA ILE A 47 2.54 -10.98 -3.48
C ILE A 47 3.39 -10.01 -2.65
N TRP A 48 3.93 -10.45 -1.51
CA TRP A 48 4.82 -9.68 -0.62
C TRP A 48 4.44 -8.20 -0.41
N LEU A 49 3.18 -7.92 -0.05
CA LEU A 49 2.65 -6.56 0.07
C LEU A 49 3.47 -5.68 1.00
N ASN A 50 3.89 -6.19 2.16
CA ASN A 50 4.62 -5.37 3.14
C ASN A 50 6.02 -5.00 2.65
N GLN A 51 6.68 -5.91 1.93
CA GLN A 51 7.99 -5.62 1.33
C GLN A 51 7.87 -4.56 0.24
N PHE A 52 6.80 -4.61 -0.56
CA PHE A 52 6.54 -3.57 -1.56
C PHE A 52 6.24 -2.22 -0.91
N ALA A 53 5.40 -2.18 0.12
CA ALA A 53 5.11 -0.95 0.86
C ALA A 53 6.37 -0.37 1.51
N GLU A 54 7.25 -1.21 2.07
CA GLU A 54 8.55 -0.78 2.59
C GLU A 54 9.44 -0.17 1.51
N ALA A 55 9.52 -0.79 0.32
CA ALA A 55 10.27 -0.25 -0.80
C ALA A 55 9.71 1.10 -1.28
N ILE A 56 8.38 1.26 -1.34
CA ILE A 56 7.75 2.56 -1.63
C ILE A 56 8.16 3.62 -0.60
N PHE A 57 8.19 3.26 0.69
CA PHE A 57 8.61 4.21 1.72
C PHE A 57 10.06 4.64 1.55
N GLN A 58 10.95 3.73 1.15
CA GLN A 58 12.35 4.07 0.88
C GLN A 58 12.49 4.92 -0.39
N ASP A 59 11.85 4.51 -1.49
CA ASP A 59 11.92 5.19 -2.80
C ASP A 59 11.41 6.64 -2.73
N PHE A 60 10.39 6.89 -1.91
CA PHE A 60 9.78 8.21 -1.73
C PHE A 60 10.28 8.96 -0.48
N LEU A 61 11.31 8.44 0.21
CA LEU A 61 11.90 9.05 1.41
C LEU A 61 10.87 9.31 2.53
N LEU A 62 9.95 8.36 2.71
CA LEU A 62 8.88 8.38 3.71
C LEU A 62 9.24 7.63 5.00
N ASP A 63 10.37 6.93 5.02
CA ASP A 63 10.87 6.09 6.13
C ASP A 63 11.51 6.91 7.27
N ASN A 64 10.91 8.05 7.59
CA ASN A 64 11.29 8.95 8.66
C ASN A 64 10.05 9.56 9.31
N THR A 65 10.24 10.28 10.42
CA THR A 65 9.15 10.91 11.17
C THR A 65 8.24 11.82 10.32
N ALA A 66 8.81 12.63 9.42
CA ALA A 66 8.03 13.58 8.62
C ALA A 66 7.18 12.86 7.57
N GLY A 67 7.77 11.91 6.85
CA GLY A 67 7.08 11.07 5.88
C GLY A 67 5.97 10.23 6.51
N ALA A 68 6.24 9.61 7.65
CA ALA A 68 5.24 8.86 8.39
C ALA A 68 4.05 9.74 8.80
N CYS A 69 4.30 10.95 9.31
CA CYS A 69 3.23 11.91 9.65
C CYS A 69 2.42 12.32 8.42
N PHE A 70 3.05 12.53 7.26
CA PHE A 70 2.35 12.85 6.01
C PHE A 70 1.37 11.73 5.61
N ILE A 71 1.79 10.47 5.70
CA ILE A 71 0.93 9.31 5.43
C ILE A 71 -0.20 9.21 6.45
N LEU A 72 0.13 9.30 7.74
CA LEU A 72 -0.86 9.17 8.82
C LEU A 72 -1.91 10.29 8.78
N GLN A 73 -1.53 11.52 8.42
CA GLN A 73 -2.50 12.60 8.21
C GLN A 73 -3.50 12.29 7.09
N SER A 74 -3.04 11.63 6.03
CA SER A 74 -3.89 11.21 4.90
C SER A 74 -4.83 10.05 5.27
N LEU A 75 -4.46 9.27 6.29
CA LEU A 75 -5.13 8.03 6.71
C LEU A 75 -5.69 8.11 8.13
N ALA A 76 -5.88 9.30 8.68
CA ALA A 76 -6.20 9.52 10.10
C ALA A 76 -7.50 8.84 10.59
N GLN A 77 -8.40 8.47 9.67
CA GLN A 77 -9.65 7.77 9.99
C GLN A 77 -9.52 6.23 9.92
N GLN A 78 -8.40 5.69 9.46
CA GLN A 78 -8.17 4.25 9.41
C GLN A 78 -7.87 3.71 10.81
N THR A 79 -8.32 2.49 11.07
CA THR A 79 -7.96 1.75 12.29
C THR A 79 -6.80 0.82 11.97
N ILE A 80 -5.80 0.79 12.84
CA ILE A 80 -4.65 -0.10 12.75
C ILE A 80 -4.43 -0.79 14.10
N SER A 81 -3.60 -1.84 14.09
CA SER A 81 -3.15 -2.47 15.32
C SER A 81 -2.25 -1.52 16.11
N ALA A 82 -2.21 -1.70 17.43
CA ALA A 82 -1.27 -0.95 18.26
C ALA A 82 0.17 -1.32 17.84
N PRO A 83 1.04 -0.33 17.56
CA PRO A 83 2.42 -0.62 17.19
C PRO A 83 3.20 -1.17 18.39
N ASN A 84 4.23 -1.96 18.10
CA ASN A 84 5.19 -2.37 19.12
C ASN A 84 5.90 -1.14 19.72
N ALA A 85 6.14 -1.17 21.04
CA ALA A 85 6.83 -0.10 21.73
C ALA A 85 8.25 0.13 21.16
N GLY A 86 8.63 1.40 20.98
CA GLY A 86 9.92 1.78 20.42
C GLY A 86 10.14 3.29 20.48
N SER A 87 11.11 3.79 19.70
CA SER A 87 11.23 5.24 19.50
C SER A 87 10.00 5.78 18.76
N ILE A 88 9.69 7.06 18.98
CA ILE A 88 8.56 7.74 18.31
C ILE A 88 8.61 7.52 16.80
N GLU A 89 9.78 7.72 16.18
CA GLU A 89 9.96 7.50 14.74
C GLU A 89 9.63 6.07 14.32
N LYS A 90 10.15 5.06 15.04
CA LYS A 90 9.89 3.65 14.70
C LYS A 90 8.40 3.31 14.80
N MET A 91 7.72 3.83 15.83
CA MET A 91 6.28 3.62 16.00
C MET A 91 5.50 4.32 14.88
N LEU A 92 5.79 5.57 14.57
CA LEU A 92 5.11 6.32 13.50
C LEU A 92 5.32 5.67 12.13
N VAL A 93 6.55 5.27 11.79
CA VAL A 93 6.85 4.61 10.52
C VAL A 93 6.14 3.26 10.43
N ALA A 94 6.11 2.48 11.52
CA ALA A 94 5.38 1.20 11.53
C ALA A 94 3.87 1.40 11.30
N MET A 95 3.26 2.35 12.02
CA MET A 95 1.84 2.69 11.86
C MET A 95 1.53 3.16 10.44
N ALA A 96 2.37 4.04 9.88
CA ALA A 96 2.20 4.57 8.54
C ALA A 96 2.29 3.47 7.47
N ARG A 97 3.25 2.56 7.60
CA ARG A 97 3.43 1.43 6.67
C ARG A 97 2.26 0.46 6.73
N GLU A 98 1.77 0.11 7.92
CA GLU A 98 0.60 -0.76 8.10
C GLU A 98 -0.64 -0.13 7.44
N ALA A 99 -0.95 1.12 7.80
CA ALA A 99 -2.10 1.83 7.25
C ALA A 99 -2.02 1.98 5.70
N PHE A 100 -0.83 2.26 5.18
CA PHE A 100 -0.60 2.40 3.74
C PHE A 100 -0.72 1.05 3.02
N ALA A 101 -0.13 -0.02 3.56
CA ALA A 101 -0.23 -1.36 2.98
C ALA A 101 -1.69 -1.82 2.89
N ASP A 102 -2.49 -1.57 3.93
CA ASP A 102 -3.92 -1.91 3.92
C ASP A 102 -4.73 -1.10 2.90
N LEU A 103 -4.41 0.17 2.69
CA LEU A 103 -5.04 0.96 1.63
C LEU A 103 -4.59 0.47 0.25
N LEU A 104 -3.29 0.24 0.06
CA LEU A 104 -2.72 -0.26 -1.18
C LEU A 104 -3.39 -1.57 -1.58
N ARG A 105 -3.49 -2.54 -0.65
CA ARG A 105 -4.20 -3.81 -0.87
C ARG A 105 -5.60 -3.60 -1.41
N ARG A 106 -6.43 -2.80 -0.72
CA ARG A 106 -7.81 -2.54 -1.14
C ARG A 106 -7.89 -1.94 -2.53
N LYS A 107 -7.04 -0.96 -2.84
CA LYS A 107 -7.01 -0.31 -4.16
C LYS A 107 -6.52 -1.23 -5.27
N THR A 108 -5.56 -2.09 -4.95
CA THR A 108 -5.10 -3.14 -5.86
C THR A 108 -6.19 -4.19 -6.11
N GLU A 109 -6.92 -4.62 -5.07
CA GLU A 109 -8.07 -5.52 -5.21
C GLU A 109 -9.13 -4.90 -6.14
N GLU A 110 -9.54 -3.66 -5.90
CA GLU A 110 -10.50 -2.92 -6.75
C GLU A 110 -10.05 -2.86 -8.22
N PHE A 111 -8.77 -2.58 -8.48
CA PHE A 111 -8.24 -2.50 -9.84
C PHE A 111 -8.24 -3.88 -10.53
N LEU A 112 -7.80 -4.92 -9.82
CA LEU A 112 -7.75 -6.28 -10.37
C LEU A 112 -9.16 -6.83 -10.66
N GLU A 113 -10.15 -6.51 -9.82
CA GLU A 113 -11.56 -6.84 -10.05
C GLU A 113 -12.08 -6.21 -11.35
N GLN A 114 -11.81 -4.91 -11.54
CA GLN A 114 -12.21 -4.20 -12.76
C GLN A 114 -11.55 -4.82 -14.00
N GLN A 115 -10.26 -5.16 -13.93
CA GLN A 115 -9.56 -5.82 -15.03
C GLN A 115 -10.10 -7.21 -15.34
N ALA A 116 -10.34 -8.05 -14.33
CA ALA A 116 -10.88 -9.39 -14.54
C ALA A 116 -12.26 -9.34 -15.21
N SER A 117 -13.11 -8.38 -14.81
CA SER A 117 -14.46 -8.20 -15.35
C SER A 117 -14.48 -7.73 -16.82
N LEU A 118 -13.37 -7.18 -17.34
CA LEU A 118 -13.28 -6.73 -18.75
C LEU A 118 -12.97 -7.86 -19.72
N TYR A 119 -12.56 -9.04 -19.22
CA TYR A 119 -12.19 -10.21 -20.04
C TYR A 119 -13.17 -11.38 -19.89
N GLU A 120 -14.30 -11.19 -19.18
CA GLU A 120 -15.49 -12.06 -19.22
C GLU A 120 -16.36 -11.75 -20.46
#